data_AF-F8PZ57-F1
#
_entry.id   AF-F8PZ57-F1
#
_cell.length_a   1.000
_cell.length_b   1.000
_cell.length_c   1.000
_cell.angle_alpha   90.00
_cell.angle_beta   90.00
_cell.angle_gamma   90.00
#
_symmetry.space_group_name_H-M   'P 1'
#
loop_
_entity.id
_entity.type
_entity.pdbx_description
1 polymer ?
#
loop_
_entity_poly.entity_id
_entity_poly.type
_entity_poly.pdbx_seq_one_letter_code
_entity_poly.pdbx_strand_id
1 'polypeptide(L)'
;MTMFNDISSKDSDVKHPPPYTPSPALKPPASGFRIPLRASSSFPLVHQTKRPPCLDADNYSPVFLGSAILPNLSSVHPCKVCPCLSPPCRVPYGGTEVEHQGRYDLLPYDEILMEWVPTSLGRIPHGRRPVEGGYEENGAKLYHALAWVQGVRTPGKTGEHLDGCNIAFGGDEHVISKGYDILCWK
;
A
#
# COMPACT_ATOMS: atom_id res chain seq x y z
N MET A 1 -42.06 -2.73 70.27
CA MET A 1 -42.13 -2.17 68.90
C MET A 1 -40.69 -2.03 68.42
N THR A 2 -40.21 -3.00 67.60
CA THR A 2 -39.15 -2.89 66.56
C THR A 2 -37.81 -2.19 66.90
N MET A 3 -36.61 -2.73 66.66
CA MET A 3 -36.13 -3.59 65.58
C MET A 3 -34.91 -4.42 66.02
N PHE A 4 -34.84 -5.68 65.55
CA PHE A 4 -33.60 -6.43 65.42
C PHE A 4 -33.03 -6.14 64.02
N ASN A 5 -31.75 -5.78 63.93
CA ASN A 5 -31.05 -5.61 62.66
C ASN A 5 -30.54 -6.97 62.17
N ASP A 6 -31.09 -7.43 61.05
CA ASP A 6 -30.54 -8.54 60.26
C ASP A 6 -29.23 -8.11 59.58
N ILE A 7 -28.13 -8.80 59.89
CA ILE A 7 -26.89 -8.72 59.12
C ILE A 7 -26.98 -9.77 58.02
N SER A 8 -27.44 -9.35 56.84
CA SER A 8 -27.35 -10.15 55.61
C SER A 8 -25.92 -10.10 55.07
N SER A 9 -25.27 -11.26 55.03
CA SER A 9 -24.01 -11.50 54.34
C SER A 9 -24.17 -11.29 52.84
N LYS A 10 -23.53 -10.25 52.29
CA LYS A 10 -23.35 -10.11 50.83
C LYS A 10 -22.15 -10.93 50.41
N ASP A 11 -22.40 -12.15 49.93
CA ASP A 11 -21.44 -12.90 49.13
C ASP A 11 -21.31 -12.19 47.76
N SER A 12 -20.16 -11.58 47.51
CA SER A 12 -19.85 -10.98 46.22
C SER A 12 -19.48 -12.07 45.22
N ASP A 13 -20.40 -12.36 44.31
CA ASP A 13 -20.21 -13.19 43.12
C ASP A 13 -19.07 -12.62 42.25
N VAL A 14 -17.87 -13.19 42.40
CA VAL A 14 -16.71 -12.83 41.57
C VAL A 14 -16.92 -13.43 40.19
N LYS A 15 -17.49 -12.64 39.28
CA LYS A 15 -17.57 -12.99 37.86
C LYS A 15 -16.16 -13.11 37.28
N HIS A 16 -15.73 -14.34 37.05
CA HIS A 16 -14.50 -14.59 36.30
C HIS A 16 -14.63 -13.99 34.89
N PRO A 17 -13.59 -13.32 34.36
CA PRO A 17 -13.59 -12.88 32.98
C PRO A 17 -13.75 -14.11 32.06
N PRO A 18 -14.47 -13.97 30.94
CA PRO A 18 -14.63 -15.07 29.99
C PRO A 18 -13.25 -15.56 29.52
N PRO A 19 -13.10 -16.87 29.27
CA PRO A 19 -11.85 -17.44 28.80
C PRO A 19 -11.40 -16.72 27.52
N TYR A 20 -10.12 -16.35 27.48
CA TYR A 20 -9.50 -15.71 26.34
C TYR A 20 -9.76 -16.52 25.07
N THR A 21 -10.59 -15.97 24.19
CA THR A 21 -10.75 -16.50 22.84
C THR A 21 -9.61 -15.90 22.03
N PRO A 22 -8.73 -16.71 21.42
CA PRO A 22 -7.69 -16.18 20.55
C PRO A 22 -8.36 -15.34 19.47
N SER A 23 -8.04 -14.05 19.41
CA SER A 23 -8.49 -13.20 18.30
C SER A 23 -8.03 -13.85 16.99
N PRO A 24 -8.89 -13.92 15.96
CA PRO A 24 -8.44 -14.35 14.64
C PRO A 24 -7.25 -13.46 14.26
N ALA A 25 -6.15 -14.09 13.80
CA ALA A 25 -4.90 -13.41 13.46
C ALA A 25 -5.21 -12.07 12.77
N LEU A 26 -4.76 -10.97 13.36
CA LEU A 26 -5.06 -9.61 12.90
C LEU A 26 -4.69 -9.50 11.42
N LYS A 27 -5.70 -9.48 10.54
CA LYS A 27 -5.48 -9.25 9.12
C LYS A 27 -4.79 -7.88 8.96
N PRO A 28 -3.75 -7.76 8.11
CA PRO A 28 -3.10 -6.48 7.90
C PRO A 28 -4.11 -5.45 7.37
N PRO A 29 -3.92 -4.15 7.69
CA PRO A 29 -4.73 -3.07 7.12
C PRO A 29 -4.79 -3.17 5.60
N ALA A 30 -5.87 -2.70 4.97
CA ALA A 30 -6.04 -2.80 3.51
C ALA A 30 -4.87 -2.17 2.73
N SER A 31 -4.32 -1.07 3.26
CA SER A 31 -3.14 -0.38 2.72
C SER A 31 -1.80 -0.95 3.19
N GLY A 32 -1.79 -1.82 4.19
CA GLY A 32 -0.57 -2.30 4.85
C GLY A 32 0.09 -1.24 5.74
N PHE A 33 1.15 -1.64 6.42
CA PHE A 33 1.98 -0.74 7.22
C PHE A 33 2.96 0.02 6.33
N ARG A 34 3.16 1.32 6.61
CA ARG A 34 3.89 2.24 5.74
C ARG A 34 5.03 2.95 6.46
N ILE A 35 6.05 3.35 5.71
CA ILE A 35 7.15 4.17 6.19
C ILE A 35 7.02 5.57 5.58
N PRO A 36 6.72 6.61 6.38
CA PRO A 36 6.56 7.97 5.87
C PRO A 36 7.91 8.59 5.50
N LEU A 37 7.99 9.18 4.31
CA LEU A 37 9.19 9.77 3.72
C LEU A 37 8.87 11.10 3.02
N ARG A 38 9.92 11.85 2.71
CA ARG A 38 9.93 13.06 1.87
C ARG A 38 11.17 13.05 0.98
N ALA A 39 11.22 13.91 -0.03
CA ALA A 39 12.35 13.97 -0.96
C ALA A 39 13.72 14.20 -0.30
N SER A 40 13.75 14.93 0.83
CA SER A 40 14.96 15.23 1.58
C SER A 40 15.26 14.24 2.72
N SER A 41 14.44 13.20 2.91
CA SER A 41 14.64 12.23 3.98
C SER A 41 15.79 11.29 3.65
N SER A 42 16.60 10.92 4.65
CA SER A 42 17.47 9.75 4.53
C SER A 42 16.63 8.52 4.21
N PHE A 43 17.08 7.71 3.25
CA PHE A 43 16.36 6.51 2.87
C PHE A 43 16.45 5.44 3.98
N PRO A 44 15.36 4.71 4.31
CA PRO A 44 15.37 3.72 5.37
C PRO A 44 16.33 2.55 5.11
N LEU A 45 16.70 1.85 6.18
CA LEU A 45 17.59 0.69 6.09
C LEU A 45 16.87 -0.53 5.48
N VAL A 46 17.64 -1.44 4.88
CA VAL A 46 17.13 -2.61 4.15
C VAL A 46 16.18 -3.48 4.98
N HIS A 47 16.42 -3.63 6.29
CA HIS A 47 15.53 -4.40 7.18
C HIS A 47 14.14 -3.76 7.34
N GLN A 48 14.01 -2.45 7.12
CA GLN A 48 12.75 -1.71 7.19
C GLN A 48 12.04 -1.72 5.82
N THR A 49 12.78 -1.49 4.73
CA THR A 49 12.21 -1.45 3.38
C THR A 49 11.85 -2.83 2.84
N LYS A 50 12.44 -3.89 3.43
CA LYS A 50 12.47 -5.25 2.88
C LYS A 50 13.15 -5.28 1.51
N ARG A 51 13.08 -6.42 0.82
CA ARG A 51 13.62 -6.60 -0.52
C ARG A 51 12.81 -5.75 -1.52
N PRO A 52 13.47 -5.03 -2.46
CA PRO A 52 12.77 -4.34 -3.52
C PRO A 52 12.07 -5.34 -4.46
N PRO A 53 10.83 -5.06 -4.94
CA PRO A 53 10.14 -5.92 -5.91
C PRO A 53 10.78 -5.93 -7.30
N CYS A 54 11.60 -4.93 -7.63
CA CYS A 54 12.22 -4.77 -8.94
C CYS A 54 13.49 -3.90 -8.87
N LEU A 55 14.26 -3.93 -9.95
CA LEU A 55 15.40 -3.05 -10.18
C LEU A 55 15.07 -2.07 -11.31
N ASP A 56 15.75 -0.94 -11.33
CA ASP A 56 15.62 0.05 -12.41
C ASP A 56 16.33 -0.41 -13.69
N ALA A 57 16.29 0.40 -14.75
CA ALA A 57 16.85 0.09 -16.07
C ALA A 57 18.35 -0.27 -16.06
N ASP A 58 19.10 0.15 -15.04
CA ASP A 58 20.51 -0.19 -14.84
C ASP A 58 20.75 -1.61 -14.28
N ASN A 59 19.67 -2.36 -13.98
CA ASN A 59 19.69 -3.67 -13.33
C ASN A 59 20.43 -3.71 -11.98
N TYR A 60 20.58 -2.57 -11.31
CA TYR A 60 21.29 -2.46 -10.03
C TYR A 60 20.51 -1.63 -9.01
N SER A 61 19.96 -0.50 -9.43
CA SER A 61 19.26 0.43 -8.56
C SER A 61 17.93 -0.15 -8.07
N PRO A 62 17.69 -0.20 -6.74
CA PRO A 62 16.46 -0.79 -6.22
C PRO A 62 15.26 0.13 -6.44
N VAL A 63 14.13 -0.45 -6.84
CA VAL A 63 12.87 0.27 -7.01
C VAL A 63 11.82 -0.32 -6.06
N PHE A 64 11.22 0.55 -5.25
CA PHE A 64 10.25 0.19 -4.21
C PHE A 64 8.84 0.70 -4.54
N LEU A 65 7.86 0.16 -3.83
CA LEU A 65 6.48 0.59 -3.87
C LEU A 65 6.29 1.78 -2.93
N GLY A 66 5.54 2.79 -3.37
CA GLY A 66 5.16 3.91 -2.51
C GLY A 66 3.80 4.49 -2.85
N SER A 67 3.34 5.39 -2.01
CA SER A 67 2.12 6.16 -2.20
C SER A 67 2.42 7.63 -2.01
N ALA A 68 2.41 8.40 -3.09
CA ALA A 68 2.61 9.85 -3.05
C ALA A 68 1.34 10.55 -2.59
N ILE A 69 1.47 11.50 -1.67
CA ILE A 69 0.35 12.33 -1.19
C ILE A 69 0.36 13.62 -2.02
N LEU A 70 -0.75 13.92 -2.69
CA LEU A 70 -0.94 15.11 -3.52
C LEU A 70 -2.00 16.02 -2.85
N PRO A 71 -1.61 16.90 -1.91
CA PRO A 71 -2.57 17.62 -1.06
C PRO A 71 -3.49 18.56 -1.86
N ASN A 72 -2.95 19.20 -2.89
CA ASN A 72 -3.70 20.16 -3.71
C ASN A 72 -4.81 19.49 -4.53
N LEU A 73 -4.71 18.19 -4.76
CA LEU A 73 -5.69 17.38 -5.48
C LEU A 73 -6.50 16.50 -4.53
N SER A 74 -6.27 16.61 -3.21
CA SER A 74 -6.86 15.73 -2.21
C SER A 74 -6.79 14.24 -2.60
N SER A 75 -5.66 13.81 -3.15
CA SER A 75 -5.47 12.45 -3.68
C SER A 75 -4.18 11.80 -3.19
N VAL A 76 -4.13 10.46 -3.29
CA VAL A 76 -2.96 9.65 -2.95
C VAL A 76 -2.73 8.65 -4.09
N HIS A 77 -1.56 8.69 -4.71
CA HIS A 77 -1.28 7.88 -5.90
C HIS A 77 -0.15 6.87 -5.64
N PRO A 78 -0.33 5.59 -5.99
CA PRO A 78 0.78 4.64 -6.04
C PRO A 78 1.89 5.16 -6.96
N CYS A 79 3.13 4.98 -6.54
CA CYS A 79 4.31 5.52 -7.19
C CYS A 79 5.47 4.52 -7.12
N LYS A 80 6.44 4.67 -8.03
CA LYS A 80 7.75 4.03 -7.86
C LYS A 80 8.64 4.92 -6.98
N VAL A 81 9.43 4.29 -6.12
CA VAL A 81 10.41 4.97 -5.26
C VAL A 81 11.78 4.40 -5.57
N CYS A 82 12.67 5.21 -6.14
CA CYS A 82 14.02 4.82 -6.49
C CYS A 82 15.03 5.77 -5.81
N PRO A 83 15.76 5.31 -4.78
CA PRO A 83 16.61 6.18 -3.95
C PRO A 83 17.74 6.90 -4.69
N CYS A 84 18.17 6.39 -5.86
CA CYS A 84 19.21 7.03 -6.67
C CYS A 84 18.68 8.17 -7.55
N LEU A 85 17.35 8.31 -7.70
CA LEU A 85 16.73 9.42 -8.42
C LEU A 85 16.59 10.65 -7.52
N SER A 86 16.59 11.84 -8.13
CA SER A 86 16.32 13.10 -7.45
C SER A 86 15.12 13.80 -8.10
N PRO A 87 13.97 13.92 -7.43
CA PRO A 87 13.63 13.30 -6.14
C PRO A 87 13.49 11.77 -6.25
N PRO A 88 13.42 11.01 -5.15
CA PRO A 88 13.27 9.54 -5.23
C PRO A 88 11.90 9.05 -5.69
N CYS A 89 10.84 9.86 -5.49
CA CYS A 89 9.46 9.48 -5.75
C CYS A 89 9.03 9.92 -7.16
N ARG A 90 8.47 8.98 -7.94
CA ARG A 90 8.00 9.20 -9.32
C ARG A 90 6.57 8.68 -9.47
N VAL A 91 5.65 9.58 -9.83
CA VAL A 91 4.20 9.30 -9.86
C VAL A 91 3.72 9.32 -11.31
N PRO A 92 3.05 8.26 -11.79
CA PRO A 92 2.32 8.34 -13.05
C PRO A 92 1.09 9.23 -12.84
N TYR A 93 1.05 10.40 -13.46
CA TYR A 93 -0.11 11.30 -13.38
C TYR A 93 -0.16 12.29 -14.55
N GLY A 94 -1.36 12.49 -15.09
CA GLY A 94 -1.63 13.50 -16.12
C GLY A 94 -0.89 13.27 -17.44
N GLY A 95 -0.57 12.01 -17.78
CA GLY A 95 0.21 11.67 -18.96
C GLY A 95 1.73 11.75 -18.76
N THR A 96 2.20 12.11 -17.57
CA THR A 96 3.63 12.35 -17.31
C THR A 96 4.16 11.54 -16.12
N GLU A 97 5.47 11.35 -16.09
CA GLU A 97 6.20 10.93 -14.90
C GLU A 97 6.47 12.16 -14.01
N VAL A 98 5.64 12.34 -12.99
CA VAL A 98 5.76 13.48 -12.07
C VAL A 98 6.86 13.22 -11.05
N GLU A 99 7.80 14.16 -10.98
CA GLU A 99 8.85 14.22 -9.96
C GLU A 99 8.29 14.75 -8.62
N HIS A 100 7.87 13.85 -7.73
CA HIS A 100 7.18 14.24 -6.50
C HIS A 100 8.14 14.66 -5.38
N GLN A 101 8.05 15.94 -5.00
CA GLN A 101 8.87 16.53 -3.92
C GLN A 101 8.24 16.42 -2.53
N GLY A 102 6.95 16.07 -2.46
CA GLY A 102 6.16 16.09 -1.24
C GLY A 102 6.37 14.88 -0.32
N ARG A 103 5.41 14.67 0.59
CA ARG A 103 5.37 13.46 1.42
C ARG A 103 4.92 12.27 0.56
N TYR A 104 5.55 11.13 0.78
CA TYR A 104 5.12 9.84 0.24
C TYR A 104 5.36 8.74 1.27
N ASP A 105 4.62 7.66 1.15
CA ASP A 105 4.62 6.55 2.10
C ASP A 105 5.12 5.28 1.41
N LEU A 106 6.31 4.80 1.77
CA LEU A 106 6.86 3.55 1.25
C LEU A 106 6.07 2.35 1.78
N LEU A 107 5.76 1.40 0.90
CA LEU A 107 5.18 0.10 1.25
C LEU A 107 6.28 -0.97 1.18
N PRO A 108 6.71 -1.54 2.32
CA PRO A 108 7.59 -2.69 2.30
C PRO A 108 6.86 -3.89 1.67
N TYR A 109 7.40 -4.43 0.58
CA TYR A 109 6.85 -5.63 -0.04
C TYR A 109 7.16 -6.85 0.85
N ASP A 110 6.10 -7.56 1.26
CA ASP A 110 6.20 -8.76 2.08
C ASP A 110 5.75 -9.99 1.29
N GLU A 111 6.70 -10.79 0.82
CA GLU A 111 6.42 -12.01 0.05
C GLU A 111 5.64 -13.08 0.85
N ILE A 112 5.61 -13.01 2.17
CA ILE A 112 4.83 -13.93 3.01
C ILE A 112 3.36 -13.51 3.03
N LEU A 113 3.08 -12.20 3.05
CA LEU A 113 1.72 -11.66 3.20
C LEU A 113 1.09 -11.18 1.89
N MET A 114 1.89 -10.97 0.85
CA MET A 114 1.47 -10.37 -0.41
C MET A 114 1.90 -11.21 -1.62
N GLU A 115 1.14 -11.09 -2.70
CA GLU A 115 1.42 -11.72 -3.98
C GLU A 115 1.07 -10.82 -5.15
N TRP A 116 1.81 -10.97 -6.26
CA TRP A 116 1.49 -10.37 -7.54
C TRP A 116 0.50 -11.28 -8.27
N VAL A 117 -0.67 -10.75 -8.62
CA VAL A 117 -1.71 -11.51 -9.32
C VAL A 117 -1.91 -10.93 -10.72
N PRO A 118 -1.84 -11.75 -11.79
CA PRO A 118 -2.05 -11.26 -13.15
C PRO A 118 -3.45 -10.65 -13.33
N THR A 119 -3.53 -9.52 -14.02
CA THR A 119 -4.80 -8.88 -14.37
C THR A 119 -4.70 -8.07 -15.67
N SER A 120 -5.81 -7.43 -16.05
CA SER A 120 -5.92 -6.56 -17.22
C SER A 120 -7.09 -5.59 -17.08
N LEU A 121 -7.06 -4.49 -17.85
CA LEU A 121 -8.17 -3.56 -18.06
C LEU A 121 -8.75 -2.99 -16.75
N GLY A 122 -7.88 -2.65 -15.79
CA GLY A 122 -8.28 -2.12 -14.49
C GLY A 122 -8.91 -3.12 -13.52
N ARG A 123 -9.11 -4.38 -13.94
CA ARG A 123 -9.92 -5.33 -13.20
C ARG A 123 -9.23 -5.81 -11.93
N ILE A 124 -10.03 -6.01 -10.89
CA ILE A 124 -9.63 -6.76 -9.71
C ILE A 124 -9.91 -8.24 -9.97
N PRO A 125 -8.91 -9.14 -9.90
CA PRO A 125 -9.15 -10.57 -10.08
C PRO A 125 -10.13 -11.13 -9.04
N HIS A 126 -11.04 -12.01 -9.48
CA HIS A 126 -12.10 -12.55 -8.64
C HIS A 126 -11.57 -13.21 -7.36
N GLY A 127 -12.17 -12.88 -6.21
CA GLY A 127 -11.80 -13.43 -4.90
C GLY A 127 -10.48 -12.89 -4.34
N ARG A 128 -9.80 -11.97 -5.02
CA ARG A 128 -8.59 -11.32 -4.52
C ARG A 128 -8.90 -10.06 -3.72
N ARG A 129 -8.03 -9.75 -2.77
CA ARG A 129 -8.06 -8.52 -1.99
C ARG A 129 -6.85 -7.66 -2.35
N PRO A 130 -7.00 -6.65 -3.22
CA PRO A 130 -5.86 -5.83 -3.64
C PRO A 130 -5.34 -4.95 -2.50
N VAL A 131 -4.04 -4.64 -2.55
CA VAL A 131 -3.40 -3.74 -1.58
C VAL A 131 -3.70 -2.30 -1.97
N GLU A 132 -4.46 -1.60 -1.13
CA GLU A 132 -4.81 -0.20 -1.36
C GLU A 132 -3.56 0.68 -1.35
N GLY A 133 -3.31 1.36 -2.45
CA GLY A 133 -2.19 2.29 -2.61
C GLY A 133 -2.61 3.76 -2.56
N GLY A 134 -3.91 4.04 -2.61
CA GLY A 134 -4.43 5.39 -2.45
C GLY A 134 -5.80 5.56 -3.09
N TYR A 135 -6.08 6.76 -3.57
CA TYR A 135 -7.35 7.17 -4.14
C TYR A 135 -7.19 8.42 -5.01
N GLU A 136 -8.06 8.54 -6.01
CA GLU A 136 -8.26 9.76 -6.80
C GLU A 136 -8.99 10.85 -5.98
N GLU A 137 -9.02 12.08 -6.49
CA GLU A 137 -9.77 13.20 -5.89
C GLU A 137 -11.25 12.87 -5.64
N ASN A 138 -11.87 12.11 -6.56
CA ASN A 138 -13.26 11.67 -6.44
C ASN A 138 -13.47 10.49 -5.46
N GLY A 139 -12.42 10.03 -4.79
CA GLY A 139 -12.43 8.90 -3.86
C GLY A 139 -12.29 7.51 -4.50
N ALA A 140 -12.20 7.41 -5.83
CA ALA A 140 -12.00 6.13 -6.50
C ALA A 140 -10.68 5.48 -6.09
N LYS A 141 -10.71 4.19 -5.75
CA LYS A 141 -9.56 3.49 -5.16
C LYS A 141 -8.46 3.23 -6.19
N LEU A 142 -7.22 3.36 -5.73
CA LEU A 142 -6.03 3.00 -6.49
C LEU A 142 -5.26 1.90 -5.77
N TYR A 143 -4.72 0.97 -6.56
CA TYR A 143 -4.00 -0.20 -6.09
C TYR A 143 -2.59 -0.24 -6.69
N HIS A 144 -1.68 -0.89 -5.99
CA HIS A 144 -0.32 -1.13 -6.48
C HIS A 144 -0.34 -2.12 -7.63
N ALA A 145 0.32 -1.75 -8.73
CA ALA A 145 0.46 -2.58 -9.90
C ALA A 145 1.92 -2.65 -10.37
N LEU A 146 2.23 -3.62 -11.22
CA LEU A 146 3.57 -3.89 -11.72
C LEU A 146 3.47 -4.38 -13.15
N ALA A 147 4.18 -3.75 -14.08
CA ALA A 147 4.21 -4.18 -15.47
C ALA A 147 5.60 -3.97 -16.09
N TRP A 148 5.78 -4.51 -17.29
CA TRP A 148 6.98 -4.29 -18.08
C TRP A 148 6.81 -3.05 -18.97
N VAL A 149 7.76 -2.13 -18.91
CA VAL A 149 7.89 -0.99 -19.82
C VAL A 149 9.31 -1.02 -20.37
N GLN A 150 9.44 -1.14 -21.70
CA GLN A 150 10.75 -1.17 -22.39
C GLN A 150 11.75 -2.20 -21.80
N GLY A 151 11.26 -3.37 -21.37
CA GLY A 151 12.10 -4.41 -20.79
C GLY A 151 12.49 -4.18 -19.31
N VAL A 152 11.93 -3.17 -18.65
CA VAL A 152 12.11 -2.91 -17.21
C VAL A 152 10.80 -3.18 -16.49
N ARG A 153 10.85 -3.92 -15.38
CA ARG A 153 9.66 -4.18 -14.55
C ARG A 153 9.50 -3.01 -13.57
N THR A 154 8.40 -2.27 -13.66
CA THR A 154 8.26 -0.99 -12.97
C THR A 154 6.93 -0.87 -12.23
N PRO A 155 6.94 -0.44 -10.94
CA PRO A 155 5.71 -0.24 -10.19
C PRO A 155 4.89 0.92 -10.73
N GLY A 156 3.57 0.81 -10.56
CA GLY A 156 2.61 1.81 -10.97
C GLY A 156 1.29 1.70 -10.20
N LYS A 157 0.25 2.28 -10.78
CA LYS A 157 -1.12 2.29 -10.22
C LYS A 157 -2.10 1.60 -11.17
N THR A 158 -3.10 0.93 -10.61
CA THR A 158 -4.29 0.45 -11.32
C THR A 158 -5.54 0.75 -10.49
N GLY A 159 -6.71 0.76 -11.11
CA GLY A 159 -8.00 0.91 -10.45
C GLY A 159 -9.10 0.47 -11.40
N GLU A 160 -10.29 0.15 -10.89
CA GLU A 160 -11.42 -0.29 -11.72
C GLU A 160 -11.90 0.80 -12.69
N HIS A 161 -11.62 2.06 -12.37
CA HIS A 161 -11.87 3.22 -13.22
C HIS A 161 -10.74 3.55 -14.20
N LEU A 162 -9.65 2.77 -14.20
CA LEU A 162 -8.51 2.93 -15.10
C LEU A 162 -8.50 1.80 -16.14
N ASP A 163 -7.99 2.09 -17.35
CA ASP A 163 -7.92 1.09 -18.44
C ASP A 163 -6.74 0.11 -18.32
N GLY A 164 -5.97 0.18 -17.23
CA GLY A 164 -4.79 -0.66 -17.02
C GLY A 164 -3.85 -0.17 -15.91
N CYS A 165 -2.62 -0.67 -15.97
CA CYS A 165 -1.53 -0.24 -15.10
C CYS A 165 -0.86 1.01 -15.68
N ASN A 166 -0.92 2.11 -14.95
CA ASN A 166 -0.27 3.38 -15.28
C ASN A 166 1.10 3.43 -14.59
N ILE A 167 2.16 3.68 -15.35
CA ILE A 167 3.56 3.58 -14.90
C ILE A 167 4.32 4.84 -15.27
N ALA A 168 5.05 5.39 -14.30
CA ALA A 168 5.99 6.48 -14.53
C ALA A 168 7.32 5.91 -15.06
N PHE A 169 7.68 6.23 -16.30
CA PHE A 169 8.94 5.75 -16.89
C PHE A 169 9.43 6.67 -18.02
N GLY A 170 10.69 7.12 -17.92
CA GLY A 170 11.35 7.88 -18.98
C GLY A 170 10.80 9.29 -19.19
N GLY A 171 10.11 9.87 -18.21
CA GLY A 171 9.46 11.19 -18.32
C GLY A 171 7.96 11.12 -18.61
N ASP A 172 7.44 9.96 -19.01
CA ASP A 172 6.04 9.79 -19.42
C ASP A 172 5.24 8.85 -18.49
N GLU A 173 3.91 8.96 -18.55
CA GLU A 173 2.98 7.96 -18.01
C GLU A 173 2.63 6.93 -19.10
N HIS A 174 3.03 5.68 -18.89
CA HIS A 174 2.73 4.55 -19.78
C HIS A 174 1.53 3.78 -19.26
N VAL A 175 0.58 3.44 -20.14
CA VAL A 175 -0.60 2.65 -19.79
C VAL A 175 -0.51 1.24 -20.38
N ILE A 176 -0.35 0.25 -19.50
CA ILE A 176 -0.32 -1.17 -19.86
C ILE A 176 -1.68 -1.79 -19.57
N SER A 177 -2.50 -1.96 -20.62
CA SER A 177 -3.87 -2.44 -20.50
C SER A 177 -3.99 -3.95 -20.27
N LYS A 178 -2.97 -4.74 -20.63
CA LYS A 178 -2.95 -6.21 -20.48
C LYS A 178 -1.56 -6.69 -20.10
N GLY A 179 -1.49 -7.82 -19.39
CA GLY A 179 -0.21 -8.45 -19.04
C GLY A 179 0.54 -7.74 -17.92
N TYR A 180 -0.18 -7.14 -16.98
CA TYR A 180 0.38 -6.57 -15.76
C TYR A 180 -0.15 -7.32 -14.53
N ASP A 181 0.51 -7.12 -13.39
CA ASP A 181 0.14 -7.70 -12.12
C ASP A 181 -0.43 -6.63 -11.17
N ILE A 182 -1.41 -7.01 -10.36
CA ILE A 182 -1.91 -6.23 -9.22
C ILE A 182 -1.42 -6.86 -7.93
N LEU A 183 -0.94 -6.05 -6.99
CA LEU A 183 -0.51 -6.53 -5.68
C LEU A 183 -1.74 -6.87 -4.83
N CYS A 184 -1.81 -8.10 -4.35
CA CYS A 184 -2.90 -8.58 -3.49
C CYS A 184 -2.35 -9.13 -2.18
N TRP A 185 -3.20 -9.08 -1.16
CA TRP A 185 -2.97 -9.83 0.07
C TRP A 185 -3.24 -11.32 -0.15
N LYS A 186 -2.40 -12.16 0.46
CA LYS A 186 -2.61 -13.61 0.58
C LYS A 186 -3.69 -13.93 1.62
#